data_AF-A0A7S3HI67-F1
#
_entry.id   AF-A0A7S3HI67-F1
#
_cell.length_a   1.000
_cell.length_b   1.000
_cell.length_c   1.000
_cell.angle_alpha   90.00
_cell.angle_beta   90.00
_cell.angle_gamma   90.00
#
_symmetry.space_group_name_H-M   'P 1'
#
loop_
_entity.id
_entity.type
_entity.pdbx_description
1 polymer ?
#
loop_
_entity_poly.entity_id
_entity_poly.type
_entity_poly.pdbx_seq_one_letter_code
_entity_poly.pdbx_strand_id
1 'polypeptide(L)'
;TVRAPLQAVTRMQGTSFVVDTMPPMLLNYSIDLSTRVMSFFFNEVVNLRNINSSAIELSYQNASYQSVRLSKFGYPLTTTLNTKFDLQLTAQDYIRLQRADQLAMYIARANMSVDSDFA
;
A
#
# COMPACT_ATOMS: atom_id res chain seq x y z
N THR A 1 26.80 57.75 18.05
CA THR A 1 26.51 56.50 17.32
C THR A 1 25.66 55.60 18.20
N VAL A 2 24.34 55.61 18.02
CA VAL A 2 23.40 54.83 18.86
C VAL A 2 23.12 53.50 18.15
N ARG A 3 23.52 52.38 18.75
CA ARG A 3 23.16 51.04 18.26
C ARG A 3 21.74 50.74 18.73
N ALA A 4 20.81 50.56 17.80
CA ALA A 4 19.47 50.08 18.10
C ALA A 4 19.53 48.62 18.61
N PRO A 5 18.73 48.23 19.60
CA PRO A 5 18.68 46.85 20.08
C PRO A 5 18.07 45.94 18.99
N LEU A 6 18.73 44.80 18.73
CA LEU A 6 18.19 43.73 17.90
C LEU A 6 16.93 43.20 18.61
N GLN A 7 15.78 43.37 17.98
CA GLN A 7 14.54 42.79 18.50
C GLN A 7 14.69 41.28 18.52
N ALA A 8 14.44 40.67 19.69
CA ALA A 8 14.44 39.22 19.82
C ALA A 8 13.39 38.66 18.86
N VAL A 9 13.84 37.91 17.86
CA VAL A 9 12.93 37.11 17.03
C VAL A 9 12.37 36.05 17.96
N THR A 10 11.14 36.23 18.42
CA THR A 10 10.41 35.19 19.14
C THR A 10 10.39 33.96 18.24
N ARG A 11 11.07 32.88 18.66
CA ARG A 11 10.94 31.58 18.00
C ARG A 11 9.48 31.17 18.15
N MET A 12 8.70 31.35 17.10
CA MET A 12 7.36 30.82 17.00
C MET A 12 7.48 29.30 17.03
N GLN A 13 7.30 28.68 18.20
CA GLN A 13 7.07 27.24 18.31
C GLN A 13 5.71 26.94 17.69
N GLY A 14 5.67 26.89 16.36
CA GLY A 14 4.53 26.35 15.63
C GLY A 14 4.54 24.84 15.77
N THR A 15 3.94 24.31 16.83
CA THR A 15 3.68 22.88 16.98
C THR A 15 2.19 22.61 17.09
N SER A 16 1.39 23.12 16.15
CA SER A 16 0.09 22.53 15.86
C SER A 16 0.32 21.44 14.82
N PHE A 17 0.53 20.20 15.28
CA PHE A 17 0.44 19.04 14.39
C PHE A 17 -1.02 18.93 13.95
N VAL A 18 -1.30 19.25 12.69
CA VAL A 18 -2.60 18.99 12.09
C VAL A 18 -2.63 17.51 11.78
N VAL A 19 -3.45 16.77 12.52
CA VAL A 19 -3.68 15.35 12.26
C VAL A 19 -4.28 15.23 10.88
N ASP A 20 -3.73 14.34 10.07
CA ASP A 20 -4.32 14.02 8.77
C ASP A 20 -5.70 13.39 8.98
N THR A 21 -6.71 13.98 8.35
CA THR A 21 -8.11 13.54 8.44
C THR A 21 -8.62 12.93 7.14
N MET A 22 -7.84 12.97 6.06
CA MET A 22 -8.21 12.36 4.79
C MET A 22 -7.51 11.00 4.67
N PRO A 23 -8.24 9.88 4.59
CA PRO A 23 -7.60 8.60 4.38
C PRO A 23 -7.08 8.51 2.94
N PRO A 24 -5.91 7.88 2.74
CA PRO A 24 -5.36 7.67 1.41
C PRO A 24 -6.28 6.81 0.56
N MET A 25 -6.46 7.24 -0.68
CA MET A 25 -7.24 6.54 -1.69
C MET A 25 -6.30 5.73 -2.59
N LEU A 26 -6.53 4.42 -2.67
CA LEU A 26 -5.89 3.58 -3.66
C LEU A 26 -6.43 3.93 -5.05
N LEU A 27 -5.55 4.40 -5.93
CA LEU A 27 -5.87 4.76 -7.31
C LEU A 27 -5.85 3.54 -8.22
N ASN A 28 -4.81 2.71 -8.09
CA ASN A 28 -4.69 1.46 -8.84
C ASN A 28 -3.69 0.53 -8.15
N TYR A 29 -3.58 -0.69 -8.70
CA TYR A 29 -2.57 -1.66 -8.33
C TYR A 29 -2.14 -2.45 -9.57
N SER A 30 -0.98 -3.10 -9.49
CA SER A 30 -0.46 -3.98 -10.53
C SER A 30 0.21 -5.20 -9.91
N ILE A 31 0.19 -6.32 -10.63
CA ILE A 31 0.82 -7.57 -10.20
C ILE A 31 1.77 -8.03 -11.30
N ASP A 32 3.03 -8.21 -10.94
CA ASP A 32 4.03 -8.86 -11.79
C ASP A 32 4.39 -10.22 -11.20
N LEU A 33 3.91 -11.29 -11.84
CA LEU A 33 4.19 -12.65 -11.41
C LEU A 33 5.62 -13.11 -11.77
N SER A 34 6.31 -12.43 -12.69
CA SER A 34 7.71 -12.76 -13.01
C SER A 34 8.66 -12.34 -11.88
N THR A 35 8.41 -11.16 -11.29
CA THR A 35 9.14 -10.63 -10.13
C THR A 35 8.47 -10.96 -8.80
N ARG A 36 7.22 -11.43 -8.84
CA ARG A 36 6.34 -11.70 -7.68
C ARG A 36 6.07 -10.45 -6.84
N VAL A 37 6.04 -9.29 -7.49
CA VAL A 37 5.80 -8.00 -6.83
C VAL A 37 4.41 -7.51 -7.16
N MET A 38 3.70 -7.06 -6.12
CA MET A 38 2.47 -6.30 -6.23
C MET A 38 2.76 -4.84 -5.89
N SER A 39 2.38 -3.93 -6.78
CA SER A 39 2.55 -2.49 -6.59
C SER A 39 1.20 -1.83 -6.39
N PHE A 40 1.12 -0.90 -5.44
CA PHE A 40 -0.06 -0.11 -5.09
C PHE A 40 0.26 1.36 -5.26
N PHE A 41 -0.69 2.13 -5.78
CA PHE A 41 -0.50 3.55 -6.06
C PHE A 41 -1.62 4.34 -5.39
N PHE A 42 -1.24 5.27 -4.53
CA PHE A 42 -2.15 6.11 -3.75
C PHE A 42 -2.15 7.55 -4.25
N ASN A 43 -3.22 8.28 -3.96
CA ASN A 43 -3.32 9.72 -4.25
C ASN A 43 -2.41 10.59 -3.36
N GLU A 44 -1.97 10.07 -2.22
CA GLU A 44 -1.11 10.76 -1.27
C GLU A 44 -0.07 9.83 -0.62
N VAL A 45 0.84 10.43 0.15
CA VAL A 45 1.94 9.70 0.79
C VAL A 45 1.39 8.86 1.95
N VAL A 46 1.67 7.55 1.93
CA VAL A 46 1.15 6.60 2.93
C VAL A 46 2.26 6.01 3.79
N ASN A 47 1.93 5.71 5.06
CA ASN A 47 2.81 4.98 5.98
C ASN A 47 2.33 3.54 6.17
N LEU A 48 2.84 2.64 5.35
CA LEU A 48 2.38 1.27 5.27
C LEU A 48 3.30 0.26 5.97
N ARG A 49 3.95 0.69 7.05
CA ARG A 49 4.96 -0.11 7.78
C ARG A 49 4.44 -1.44 8.34
N ASN A 50 3.12 -1.55 8.54
CA ASN A 50 2.46 -2.69 9.19
C ASN A 50 1.30 -3.26 8.36
N ILE A 51 1.37 -3.24 7.03
CA ILE A 51 0.30 -3.81 6.20
C ILE A 51 0.01 -5.25 6.60
N ASN A 52 -1.27 -5.53 6.79
CA ASN A 52 -1.79 -6.88 6.85
C ASN A 52 -2.13 -7.36 5.43
N SER A 53 -1.16 -7.99 4.79
CA SER A 53 -1.33 -8.51 3.42
C SER A 53 -2.46 -9.55 3.32
N SER A 54 -2.82 -10.22 4.41
CA SER A 54 -3.93 -11.18 4.42
C SER A 54 -5.33 -10.57 4.31
N ALA A 55 -5.44 -9.25 4.43
CA ALA A 55 -6.67 -8.52 4.12
C ALA A 55 -6.92 -8.40 2.60
N ILE A 56 -5.92 -8.71 1.76
CA ILE A 56 -6.04 -8.63 0.30
C ILE A 56 -6.57 -9.94 -0.27
N GLU A 57 -7.61 -9.83 -1.09
CA GLU A 57 -8.14 -10.91 -1.90
C GLU A 57 -8.22 -10.52 -3.36
N LEU A 58 -7.64 -11.36 -4.22
CA LEU A 58 -7.70 -11.21 -5.67
C LEU A 58 -8.75 -12.16 -6.21
N SER A 59 -9.64 -11.69 -7.07
CA SER A 59 -10.69 -12.51 -7.69
C SER A 59 -10.83 -12.21 -9.18
N TYR A 60 -11.37 -13.15 -9.94
CA TYR A 60 -11.75 -12.93 -11.33
C TYR A 60 -13.27 -13.02 -11.49
N GLN A 61 -13.87 -12.02 -12.15
CA GLN A 61 -15.31 -11.96 -12.48
C GLN A 61 -16.28 -12.16 -11.29
N ASN A 62 -15.86 -11.83 -10.06
CA ASN A 62 -16.64 -12.00 -8.83
C ASN A 62 -17.08 -13.46 -8.55
N ALA A 63 -16.39 -14.44 -9.13
CA ALA A 63 -16.68 -15.85 -8.91
C ALA A 63 -15.88 -16.37 -7.70
N SER A 64 -16.56 -16.77 -6.62
CA SER A 64 -15.95 -17.28 -5.38
C SER A 64 -15.02 -18.49 -5.57
N TYR A 65 -15.08 -19.17 -6.72
CA TYR A 65 -14.21 -20.31 -7.05
C TYR A 65 -12.87 -19.91 -7.67
N GLN A 66 -12.63 -18.61 -7.85
CA GLN A 66 -11.43 -18.08 -8.47
C GLN A 66 -10.89 -16.89 -7.71
N SER A 67 -10.93 -16.98 -6.38
CA SER A 67 -10.28 -16.01 -5.52
C SER A 67 -9.04 -16.59 -4.81
N VAL A 68 -8.06 -15.71 -4.60
CA VAL A 68 -6.85 -15.99 -3.84
C VAL A 68 -6.68 -14.88 -2.81
N ARG A 69 -6.91 -15.23 -1.55
CA ARG A 69 -6.54 -14.40 -0.41
C ARG A 69 -5.06 -14.56 -0.09
N LEU A 70 -4.33 -13.45 -0.04
CA LEU A 70 -2.89 -13.46 0.20
C LEU A 70 -2.57 -13.93 1.64
N SER A 71 -1.36 -14.44 1.83
CA SER A 71 -0.86 -14.78 3.16
C SER A 71 -0.44 -13.52 3.92
N LYS A 72 -0.40 -13.60 5.26
CA LYS A 72 0.04 -12.49 6.12
C LYS A 72 1.53 -12.15 5.98
N PHE A 73 2.29 -12.99 5.28
CA PHE A 73 3.75 -12.93 5.22
C PHE A 73 4.29 -12.26 3.95
N GLY A 74 3.47 -11.49 3.22
CA GLY A 74 3.98 -10.61 2.18
C GLY A 74 4.99 -9.63 2.75
N TYR A 75 6.15 -9.46 2.10
CA TYR A 75 7.23 -8.64 2.62
C TYR A 75 7.20 -7.25 1.96
N PRO A 76 7.07 -6.14 2.72
CA PRO A 76 7.13 -4.80 2.15
C PRO A 76 8.53 -4.54 1.60
N LEU A 77 8.63 -4.26 0.29
CA LEU A 77 9.87 -3.77 -0.33
C LEU A 77 10.01 -2.26 -0.13
N THR A 78 8.89 -1.56 -0.07
CA THR A 78 8.85 -0.15 0.30
C THR A 78 8.72 -0.01 1.82
N THR A 79 9.74 0.55 2.47
CA THR A 79 9.81 0.69 3.95
C THR A 79 9.78 2.13 4.43
N THR A 80 9.66 3.08 3.51
CA THR A 80 9.61 4.53 3.76
C THR A 80 8.31 5.12 3.22
N LEU A 81 7.97 6.33 3.68
CA LEU A 81 6.78 7.05 3.25
C LEU A 81 6.84 7.32 1.74
N ASN A 82 5.82 6.87 1.01
CA ASN A 82 5.77 7.00 -0.45
C ASN A 82 4.31 6.96 -0.94
N THR A 83 4.06 7.41 -2.17
CA THR A 83 2.77 7.26 -2.88
C THR A 83 2.68 5.92 -3.62
N LYS A 84 3.82 5.26 -3.86
CA LYS A 84 3.91 3.89 -4.39
C LYS A 84 4.40 2.94 -3.32
N PHE A 85 3.68 1.83 -3.13
CA PHE A 85 4.06 0.77 -2.21
C PHE A 85 4.22 -0.55 -2.94
N ASP A 86 5.38 -1.20 -2.77
CA ASP A 86 5.68 -2.51 -3.33
C ASP A 86 5.68 -3.60 -2.26
N LEU A 87 4.91 -4.66 -2.51
CA LEU A 87 4.82 -5.87 -1.69
C LEU A 87 5.38 -7.07 -2.46
N GLN A 88 6.37 -7.73 -1.88
CA GLN A 88 6.83 -9.02 -2.37
C GLN A 88 5.85 -10.12 -1.93
N LEU A 89 5.25 -10.83 -2.89
CA LEU A 89 4.40 -11.99 -2.64
C LEU A 89 5.24 -13.15 -2.10
N THR A 90 4.64 -13.95 -1.22
CA THR A 90 5.28 -15.20 -0.77
C THR A 90 5.32 -16.23 -1.89
N ALA A 91 6.19 -17.23 -1.76
CA ALA A 91 6.21 -18.37 -2.68
C ALA A 91 4.87 -19.13 -2.71
N GLN A 92 4.18 -19.21 -1.57
CA GLN A 92 2.88 -19.86 -1.47
C GLN A 92 1.80 -19.03 -2.19
N ASP A 93 1.78 -17.70 -2.01
CA ASP A 93 0.86 -16.81 -2.72
C ASP A 93 1.05 -16.90 -4.23
N TYR A 94 2.30 -16.84 -4.68
CA TYR A 94 2.67 -16.99 -6.08
C TYR A 94 2.16 -18.32 -6.67
N ILE A 95 2.39 -19.45 -5.99
CA ILE A 95 1.91 -20.76 -6.47
C ILE A 95 0.38 -20.82 -6.48
N ARG A 96 -0.30 -20.26 -5.47
CA ARG A 96 -1.77 -20.22 -5.43
C ARG A 96 -2.35 -19.40 -6.59
N LEU A 97 -1.73 -18.26 -6.90
CA LEU A 97 -2.11 -17.42 -8.04
C LEU A 97 -1.87 -18.13 -9.37
N GLN A 98 -0.77 -18.86 -9.53
CA GLN A 98 -0.49 -19.63 -10.74
C GLN A 98 -1.42 -20.83 -10.94
N ARG A 99 -1.99 -21.38 -9.86
CA ARG A 99 -2.93 -22.50 -9.91
C ARG A 99 -4.38 -22.07 -10.04
N ALA A 100 -4.67 -20.78 -9.93
CA ALA A 100 -6.02 -20.26 -10.09
C ALA A 100 -6.27 -19.97 -11.58
N ASP A 101 -6.76 -20.96 -12.33
CA ASP A 101 -6.87 -20.98 -13.80
C ASP A 101 -7.08 -19.60 -14.46
N GLN A 102 -8.22 -18.93 -14.19
CA GLN A 102 -8.54 -17.66 -14.85
C GLN A 102 -7.72 -16.48 -14.33
N LEU A 103 -7.33 -16.47 -13.05
CA LEU A 103 -6.39 -15.47 -12.51
C LEU A 103 -5.00 -15.63 -13.12
N ALA A 104 -4.53 -16.85 -13.33
CA ALA A 104 -3.25 -17.10 -13.98
C ALA A 104 -3.24 -16.62 -15.44
N MET A 105 -4.36 -16.77 -16.15
CA MET A 105 -4.50 -16.31 -17.54
C MET A 105 -4.73 -14.79 -17.65
N TYR A 106 -5.37 -14.18 -16.65
CA TYR A 106 -5.81 -12.78 -16.70
C TYR A 106 -5.49 -12.00 -15.43
N ILE A 107 -4.29 -12.18 -14.86
CA ILE A 107 -3.93 -11.58 -13.56
C ILE A 107 -4.02 -10.05 -13.56
N ALA A 108 -3.73 -9.42 -14.70
CA ALA A 108 -3.86 -7.98 -14.90
C ALA A 108 -5.32 -7.48 -14.90
N ARG A 109 -6.30 -8.40 -14.98
CA ARG A 109 -7.74 -8.13 -14.89
C ARG A 109 -8.34 -8.66 -13.58
N ALA A 110 -7.51 -9.05 -12.61
CA ALA A 110 -8.01 -9.38 -11.30
C ALA A 110 -8.78 -8.17 -10.74
N ASN A 111 -9.82 -8.46 -9.97
CA ASN A 111 -10.41 -7.50 -9.04
C ASN A 111 -9.74 -7.72 -7.69
N MET A 112 -9.39 -6.62 -7.02
CA MET A 112 -8.86 -6.66 -5.66
C MET A 112 -9.92 -6.16 -4.70
N SER A 113 -10.20 -6.96 -3.68
CA SER A 113 -10.92 -6.54 -2.49
C SER A 113 -9.97 -6.50 -1.31
N VAL A 114 -10.24 -5.57 -0.38
CA VAL A 114 -9.43 -5.35 0.81
C VAL A 114 -10.37 -5.31 2.02
N ASP A 115 -10.10 -6.16 3.00
CA ASP A 115 -10.82 -6.16 4.28
C ASP A 115 -10.41 -4.96 5.14
N SER A 116 -11.22 -4.62 6.15
CA SER A 116 -10.97 -3.47 7.06
C SER A 116 -9.64 -3.54 7.80
N ASP A 117 -9.06 -4.73 7.91
CA ASP A 117 -7.87 -5.00 8.73
C ASP A 117 -6.55 -4.77 7.99
N PHE A 118 -6.57 -4.10 6.83
CA PHE A 118 -5.41 -3.93 5.95
C PHE A 118 -4.28 -3.05 6.51
N ALA A 119 -4.60 -1.96 7.21
CA ALA A 119 -3.64 -1.00 7.73
C ALA A 119 -4.13 -0.34 9.03
#